data_AF-A0A2U3N4D7-F1
#
_entry.id   AF-A0A2U3N4D7-F1
#
_cell.length_a   1.000
_cell.length_b   1.000
_cell.length_c   1.000
_cell.angle_alpha   90.00
_cell.angle_beta   90.00
_cell.angle_gamma   90.00
#
_symmetry.space_group_name_H-M   'P 1'
#
loop_
_entity.id
_entity.type
_entity.pdbx_description
1 polymer ?
#
loop_
_entity_poly.entity_id
_entity_poly.type
_entity_poly.pdbx_seq_one_letter_code
_entity_poly.pdbx_strand_id
1 'polypeptide(L)'
;MFNNHIISSSVLIGCLTLFSHYAFAVNKPENNSLKIDKALLIGQWQCTEAMEYMGYDAKTQMTVEFKADGQYMENSKLEFENKDEKANFIAKTKAQWNTDKDKLTIDHYQLMHFEADNSSVESKLNLKAALSDPDAVEMKIKKLTKNEMLANLILFDEEIEHISRICTR
;
A
#
# COMPACT_ATOMS: atom_id res chain seq x y z
N MET A 1 32.03 -75.00 27.15
CA MET A 1 33.23 -75.39 26.36
C MET A 1 34.08 -74.14 26.16
N PHE A 2 35.37 -74.28 26.45
CA PHE A 2 36.39 -73.24 26.48
C PHE A 2 36.75 -72.72 25.07
N ASN A 3 37.01 -71.42 24.95
CA ASN A 3 38.27 -70.84 24.43
C ASN A 3 38.12 -69.30 24.44
N ASN A 4 38.81 -68.55 25.31
CA ASN A 4 40.24 -68.17 25.34
C ASN A 4 40.71 -67.25 24.20
N HIS A 5 41.25 -66.09 24.64
CA HIS A 5 42.25 -65.15 24.10
C HIS A 5 41.81 -63.73 24.50
N ILE A 6 42.14 -63.18 25.67
CA ILE A 6 43.42 -62.69 26.23
C ILE A 6 44.31 -61.87 25.28
N ILE A 7 44.69 -60.69 25.81
CA ILE A 7 45.83 -59.78 25.56
C ILE A 7 45.87 -59.02 24.22
N SER A 8 46.36 -57.77 24.10
CA SER A 8 46.97 -56.82 25.04
C SER A 8 47.06 -55.43 24.38
N SER A 9 47.40 -54.43 25.21
CA SER A 9 48.10 -53.18 24.89
C SER A 9 47.30 -52.09 24.18
N SER A 10 46.97 -50.99 24.87
CA SER A 10 47.85 -49.81 25.11
C SER A 10 48.13 -49.08 23.78
N VAL A 11 47.94 -47.79 23.59
CA VAL A 11 47.86 -46.63 24.49
C VAL A 11 47.59 -45.41 23.60
N LEU A 12 46.82 -44.43 24.11
CA LEU A 12 46.89 -42.97 23.83
C LEU A 12 46.84 -42.44 22.37
N ILE A 13 45.84 -41.58 22.10
CA ILE A 13 45.96 -40.12 21.87
C ILE A 13 44.65 -39.63 21.22
N GLY A 14 44.14 -38.53 21.77
CA GLY A 14 42.82 -38.00 21.48
C GLY A 14 42.62 -37.39 20.10
N CYS A 15 41.36 -37.02 19.87
CA CYS A 15 41.02 -35.95 18.94
C CYS A 15 39.72 -35.29 19.41
N LEU A 16 39.86 -34.07 19.95
CA LEU A 16 38.80 -33.08 20.02
C LEU A 16 38.38 -32.73 18.59
N THR A 17 37.14 -33.04 18.20
CA THR A 17 36.43 -32.33 17.13
C THR A 17 34.96 -32.23 17.56
N LEU A 18 34.55 -31.04 18.01
CA LEU A 18 33.71 -30.11 17.23
C LEU A 18 32.33 -30.71 16.93
N PHE A 19 31.41 -30.60 17.89
CA PHE A 19 29.98 -30.56 17.56
C PHE A 19 29.74 -29.28 16.77
N SER A 20 29.79 -29.43 15.44
CA SER A 20 29.44 -28.39 14.50
C SER A 20 28.01 -27.94 14.78
N HIS A 21 27.88 -26.65 15.03
CA HIS A 21 26.64 -25.97 15.30
C HIS A 21 25.80 -25.99 14.02
N TYR A 22 24.79 -26.86 13.94
CA TYR A 22 23.69 -26.65 13.02
C TYR A 22 22.73 -25.62 13.63
N ALA A 23 23.19 -24.37 13.69
CA ALA A 23 22.27 -23.25 13.69
C ALA A 23 21.68 -23.20 12.29
N PHE A 24 20.45 -23.71 12.12
CA PHE A 24 19.64 -23.33 10.98
C PHE A 24 19.40 -21.83 11.11
N ALA A 25 20.24 -21.04 10.44
CA ALA A 25 19.89 -19.68 10.07
C ALA A 25 18.65 -19.80 9.18
N VAL A 26 17.48 -19.65 9.79
CA VAL A 26 16.28 -19.27 9.06
C VAL A 26 16.61 -17.90 8.50
N ASN A 27 17.08 -17.86 7.25
CA ASN A 27 17.16 -16.64 6.47
C ASN A 27 15.73 -16.15 6.36
N LYS A 28 15.32 -15.29 7.30
CA LYS A 28 14.19 -14.40 7.11
C LYS A 28 14.50 -13.72 5.78
N PRO A 29 13.65 -13.83 4.75
CA PRO A 29 13.88 -13.08 3.53
C PRO A 29 13.99 -11.62 3.96
N GLU A 30 15.16 -11.03 3.75
CA GLU A 30 15.30 -9.58 3.85
C GLU A 30 14.26 -9.03 2.89
N ASN A 31 13.19 -8.47 3.47
CA ASN A 31 12.15 -7.79 2.75
C ASN A 31 12.84 -6.62 2.05
N ASN A 32 13.24 -6.82 0.80
CA ASN A 32 13.76 -5.80 -0.09
C ASN A 32 12.62 -4.81 -0.36
N SER A 33 12.26 -4.01 0.65
CA SER A 33 11.25 -2.98 0.51
C SER A 33 11.81 -1.98 -0.49
N LEU A 34 11.17 -1.90 -1.65
CA LEU A 34 11.50 -0.90 -2.67
C LEU A 34 11.34 0.47 -2.02
N LYS A 35 12.45 1.16 -1.77
CA LYS A 35 12.39 2.55 -1.31
C LYS A 35 11.84 3.40 -2.45
N ILE A 36 10.75 4.12 -2.18
CA ILE A 36 10.15 5.03 -3.16
C ILE A 36 11.14 6.16 -3.48
N ASP A 37 11.42 6.33 -4.77
CA ASP A 37 12.10 7.53 -5.27
C ASP A 37 11.10 8.69 -5.35
N LYS A 38 11.18 9.59 -4.37
CA LYS A 38 10.31 10.78 -4.28
C LYS A 38 10.39 11.66 -5.54
N ALA A 39 11.53 11.71 -6.22
CA ALA A 39 11.67 12.52 -7.43
C ALA A 39 10.79 12.01 -8.57
N LEU A 40 10.48 10.71 -8.60
CA LEU A 40 9.55 10.15 -9.59
C LEU A 40 8.10 10.51 -9.28
N LEU A 41 7.71 10.59 -8.00
CA LEU A 41 6.34 10.97 -7.58
C LEU A 41 6.02 12.43 -7.90
N ILE A 42 6.97 13.34 -7.73
CA ILE A 42 6.74 14.78 -7.88
C ILE A 42 6.23 15.11 -9.29
N GLY A 43 5.17 15.90 -9.34
CA GLY A 43 4.50 16.33 -10.56
C GLY A 43 3.01 15.95 -10.58
N GLN A 44 2.41 16.19 -11.74
CA GLN A 44 0.99 15.93 -11.99
C GLN A 44 0.78 14.53 -12.58
N TRP A 45 -0.27 13.86 -12.13
CA TRP A 45 -0.67 12.54 -12.56
C TRP A 45 -2.16 12.49 -12.86
N GLN A 46 -2.53 11.71 -13.87
CA GLN A 46 -3.91 11.33 -14.15
C GLN A 46 -4.15 9.93 -13.60
N CYS A 47 -5.06 9.80 -12.64
CA CYS A 47 -5.30 8.57 -11.91
C CYS A 47 -6.73 8.07 -12.08
N THR A 48 -6.88 6.76 -11.93
CA THR A 48 -8.17 6.08 -11.84
C THR A 48 -8.17 5.10 -10.68
N GLU A 49 -9.35 4.89 -10.10
CA GLU A 49 -9.61 3.95 -9.02
C GLU A 49 -11.03 3.43 -9.15
N ALA A 50 -11.27 2.19 -8.73
CA ALA A 50 -12.59 1.59 -8.68
C ALA A 50 -12.72 0.72 -7.43
N MET A 51 -13.89 0.78 -6.78
CA MET A 51 -14.21 -0.02 -5.61
C MET A 51 -15.72 -0.18 -5.44
N GLU A 52 -16.14 -1.15 -4.65
CA GLU A 52 -17.50 -1.15 -4.12
C GLU A 52 -17.54 -0.26 -2.87
N TYR A 53 -18.54 0.62 -2.77
CA TYR A 53 -18.75 1.45 -1.59
C TYR A 53 -20.23 1.53 -1.26
N MET A 54 -20.61 1.01 -0.09
CA MET A 54 -21.99 1.03 0.40
C MET A 54 -23.02 0.46 -0.60
N GLY A 55 -22.65 -0.58 -1.36
CA GLY A 55 -23.51 -1.19 -2.38
C GLY A 55 -23.60 -0.43 -3.71
N TYR A 56 -22.71 0.54 -3.95
CA TYR A 56 -22.53 1.19 -5.25
C TYR A 56 -21.19 0.78 -5.85
N ASP A 57 -21.18 0.60 -7.16
CA ASP A 57 -19.95 0.59 -7.94
C ASP A 57 -19.43 2.03 -8.02
N ALA A 58 -18.33 2.30 -7.34
CA ALA A 58 -17.68 3.59 -7.33
C ALA A 58 -16.51 3.60 -8.32
N LYS A 59 -16.49 4.58 -9.22
CA LYS A 59 -15.38 4.85 -10.13
C LYS A 59 -14.92 6.28 -9.96
N THR A 60 -13.61 6.44 -9.84
CA THR A 60 -13.01 7.74 -9.58
C THR A 60 -11.97 8.05 -10.65
N GLN A 61 -12.09 9.21 -11.27
CA GLN A 61 -11.07 9.80 -12.14
C GLN A 61 -10.48 11.01 -11.44
N MET A 62 -9.16 11.06 -11.32
CA MET A 62 -8.47 12.07 -10.53
C MET A 62 -7.36 12.71 -11.34
N THR A 63 -7.16 13.99 -11.15
CA THR A 63 -5.90 14.66 -11.43
C THR A 63 -5.24 14.98 -10.10
N VAL A 64 -4.11 14.35 -9.81
CA VAL A 64 -3.36 14.54 -8.56
C VAL A 64 -2.04 15.24 -8.83
N GLU A 65 -1.56 16.05 -7.89
CA GLU A 65 -0.27 16.73 -7.96
C GLU A 65 0.48 16.51 -6.64
N PHE A 66 1.69 15.93 -6.74
CA PHE A 66 2.62 15.82 -5.62
C PHE A 66 3.68 16.91 -5.74
N LYS A 67 3.75 17.81 -4.77
CA LYS A 67 4.73 18.90 -4.74
C LYS A 67 5.94 18.53 -3.90
N ALA A 68 7.11 19.05 -4.28
CA ALA A 68 8.38 18.78 -3.60
C ALA A 68 8.42 19.21 -2.12
N ASP A 69 7.55 20.17 -1.74
CA ASP A 69 7.39 20.66 -0.38
C ASP A 69 6.48 19.78 0.49
N GLY A 70 5.95 18.68 -0.03
CA GLY A 70 5.05 17.77 0.68
C GLY A 70 3.56 18.07 0.50
N GLN A 71 3.18 19.12 -0.26
CA GLN A 71 1.78 19.38 -0.55
C GLN A 71 1.22 18.39 -1.59
N TYR A 72 -0.01 17.94 -1.35
CA TYR A 72 -0.80 17.12 -2.25
C TYR A 72 -2.06 17.88 -2.69
N MET A 73 -2.37 17.87 -3.98
CA MET A 73 -3.61 18.43 -4.53
C MET A 73 -4.30 17.37 -5.36
N GLU A 74 -5.63 17.26 -5.23
CA GLU A 74 -6.42 16.32 -6.01
C GLU A 74 -7.70 16.99 -6.50
N ASN A 75 -8.01 16.77 -7.78
CA ASN A 75 -9.29 17.11 -8.39
C ASN A 75 -9.93 15.84 -8.90
N SER A 76 -11.10 15.49 -8.38
CA SER A 76 -11.72 14.18 -8.60
C SER A 76 -13.11 14.33 -9.20
N LYS A 77 -13.40 13.45 -10.15
CA LYS A 77 -14.74 13.16 -10.65
C LYS A 77 -15.10 11.75 -10.21
N LEU A 78 -16.14 11.63 -9.40
CA LEU A 78 -16.59 10.35 -8.86
C LEU A 78 -17.94 10.00 -9.47
N GLU A 79 -18.07 8.77 -9.92
CA GLU A 79 -19.32 8.16 -10.37
C GLU A 79 -19.68 7.06 -9.39
N PHE A 80 -20.89 7.13 -8.82
CA PHE A 80 -21.47 6.06 -8.01
C PHE A 80 -22.70 5.55 -8.73
N GLU A 81 -22.75 4.26 -8.98
CA GLU A 81 -23.85 3.63 -9.72
C GLU A 81 -24.25 2.31 -9.06
N ASN A 82 -25.55 2.05 -9.00
CA ASN A 82 -26.09 0.73 -8.76
C ASN A 82 -27.25 0.49 -9.74
N LYS A 83 -28.00 -0.60 -9.56
CA LYS A 83 -29.11 -0.95 -10.46
C LYS A 83 -30.25 0.08 -10.53
N ASP A 84 -30.42 0.92 -9.51
CA ASP A 84 -31.57 1.80 -9.33
C ASP A 84 -31.24 3.28 -9.55
N GLU A 85 -29.99 3.68 -9.28
CA GLU A 85 -29.61 5.09 -9.25
C GLU A 85 -28.13 5.30 -9.61
N LYS A 86 -27.86 6.52 -10.08
CA LYS A 86 -26.53 7.00 -10.45
C LYS A 86 -26.34 8.42 -9.92
N ALA A 87 -25.13 8.74 -9.51
CA ALA A 87 -24.72 10.07 -9.08
C ALA A 87 -23.30 10.38 -9.53
N ASN A 88 -23.08 11.64 -9.92
CA ASN A 88 -21.77 12.19 -10.21
C ASN A 88 -21.41 13.25 -9.18
N PHE A 89 -20.15 13.20 -8.75
CA PHE A 89 -19.60 14.13 -7.78
C PHE A 89 -18.33 14.76 -8.33
N ILE A 90 -18.11 16.01 -7.94
CA ILE A 90 -16.84 16.71 -8.17
C ILE A 90 -16.29 17.07 -6.79
N ALA A 91 -15.05 16.68 -6.53
CA ALA A 91 -14.36 17.02 -5.29
C ALA A 91 -13.00 17.64 -5.60
N LYS A 92 -12.59 18.62 -4.80
CA LYS A 92 -11.22 19.13 -4.79
C LYS A 92 -10.69 19.07 -3.37
N THR A 93 -9.57 18.39 -3.19
CA THR A 93 -8.93 18.25 -1.89
C THR A 93 -7.50 18.77 -1.93
N LYS A 94 -7.06 19.28 -0.79
CA LYS A 94 -5.66 19.56 -0.49
C LYS A 94 -5.26 18.66 0.67
N ALA A 95 -4.04 18.15 0.68
CA ALA A 95 -3.52 17.32 1.75
C ALA A 95 -2.00 17.50 1.90
N GLN A 96 -1.38 16.72 2.78
CA GLN A 96 0.07 16.50 2.81
C GLN A 96 0.37 15.08 2.36
N TRP A 97 1.57 14.85 1.83
CA TRP A 97 2.05 13.51 1.50
C TRP A 97 3.44 13.26 2.06
N ASN A 98 3.68 12.01 2.41
CA ASN A 98 5.00 11.53 2.80
C ASN A 98 5.20 10.08 2.33
N THR A 99 6.43 9.57 2.46
CA THR A 99 6.73 8.18 2.13
C THR A 99 7.60 7.57 3.20
N ASP A 100 7.33 6.32 3.56
CA ASP A 100 8.21 5.47 4.33
C ASP A 100 8.37 4.13 3.62
N LYS A 101 9.60 3.75 3.26
CA LYS A 101 9.91 2.58 2.43
C LYS A 101 9.09 2.55 1.12
N ASP A 102 8.21 1.57 0.98
CA ASP A 102 7.30 1.34 -0.14
C ASP A 102 5.88 1.90 0.12
N LYS A 103 5.67 2.58 1.25
CA LYS A 103 4.40 3.19 1.62
C LYS A 103 4.38 4.68 1.26
N LEU A 104 3.29 5.09 0.61
CA LEU A 104 2.87 6.48 0.42
C LEU A 104 1.72 6.74 1.39
N THR A 105 1.87 7.76 2.22
CA THR A 105 0.78 8.22 3.12
C THR A 105 0.33 9.60 2.66
N ILE A 106 -0.98 9.78 2.57
CA ILE A 106 -1.63 11.07 2.32
C ILE A 106 -2.52 11.36 3.52
N ASP A 107 -2.33 12.52 4.15
CA ASP A 107 -2.99 12.90 5.39
C ASP A 107 -3.27 14.41 5.47
N HIS A 108 -3.88 14.88 6.56
CA HIS A 108 -4.25 16.30 6.75
C HIS A 108 -5.10 16.84 5.59
N TYR A 109 -6.10 16.08 5.18
CA TYR A 109 -7.00 16.46 4.11
C TYR A 109 -7.81 17.71 4.46
N GLN A 110 -8.05 18.52 3.44
CA GLN A 110 -8.93 19.68 3.47
C GLN A 110 -9.78 19.65 2.20
N LEU A 111 -11.10 19.53 2.36
CA LEU A 111 -12.06 19.64 1.26
C LEU A 111 -12.20 21.11 0.85
N MET A 112 -11.72 21.42 -0.36
CA MET A 112 -11.74 22.78 -0.90
C MET A 112 -13.03 23.06 -1.69
N HIS A 113 -13.59 22.02 -2.31
CA HIS A 113 -14.78 22.13 -3.14
C HIS A 113 -15.48 20.78 -3.25
N PHE A 114 -16.81 20.81 -3.28
CA PHE A 114 -17.65 19.62 -3.43
C PHE A 114 -18.95 19.98 -4.13
N GLU A 115 -19.29 19.20 -5.15
CA GLU A 115 -20.55 19.26 -5.88
C GLU A 115 -21.11 17.85 -6.07
N ALA A 116 -22.43 17.72 -6.00
CA ALA A 116 -23.16 16.48 -6.26
C ALA A 116 -24.34 16.81 -7.19
N ASP A 117 -24.55 16.01 -8.23
CA ASP A 117 -25.68 16.16 -9.15
C ASP A 117 -26.98 15.50 -8.62
N ASN A 118 -26.86 14.62 -7.64
CA ASN A 118 -27.96 13.86 -7.05
C ASN A 118 -27.92 13.91 -5.52
N SER A 119 -28.70 14.82 -4.94
CA SER A 119 -28.75 15.03 -3.49
C SER A 119 -29.30 13.82 -2.71
N SER A 120 -30.17 13.01 -3.32
CA SER A 120 -30.69 11.82 -2.64
C SER A 120 -29.61 10.76 -2.46
N VAL A 121 -28.74 10.56 -3.44
CA VAL A 121 -27.61 9.63 -3.32
C VAL A 121 -26.56 10.20 -2.38
N GLU A 122 -26.27 11.51 -2.48
CA GLU A 122 -25.38 12.19 -1.54
C GLU A 122 -25.79 11.97 -0.09
N SER A 123 -27.08 12.12 0.23
CA SER A 123 -27.54 12.00 1.62
C SER A 123 -27.48 10.57 2.15
N LYS A 124 -27.50 9.56 1.27
CA LYS A 124 -27.29 8.15 1.62
C LYS A 124 -25.82 7.83 1.86
N LEU A 125 -24.94 8.33 0.98
CA LEU A 125 -23.49 8.09 1.04
C LEU A 125 -22.77 8.98 2.05
N ASN A 126 -23.36 10.14 2.37
CA ASN A 126 -22.79 11.21 3.17
C ASN A 126 -21.35 11.58 2.76
N LEU A 127 -21.10 11.58 1.45
CA LEU A 127 -19.75 11.62 0.89
C LEU A 127 -19.02 12.93 1.21
N LYS A 128 -19.74 14.06 1.26
CA LYS A 128 -19.16 15.35 1.62
C LYS A 128 -18.55 15.31 3.02
N ALA A 129 -19.27 14.73 3.98
CA ALA A 129 -18.79 14.62 5.36
C ALA A 129 -17.57 13.68 5.41
N ALA A 130 -17.64 12.52 4.76
CA ALA A 130 -16.53 11.57 4.69
C ALA A 130 -15.24 12.19 4.09
N LEU A 131 -15.37 13.04 3.07
CA LEU A 131 -14.23 13.74 2.45
C LEU A 131 -13.78 14.99 3.19
N SER A 132 -14.56 15.50 4.15
CA SER A 132 -14.21 16.71 4.91
C SER A 132 -13.24 16.44 6.06
N ASP A 133 -13.24 15.21 6.57
CA ASP A 133 -12.36 14.75 7.65
C ASP A 133 -12.00 13.26 7.47
N PRO A 134 -11.35 12.88 6.36
CA PRO A 134 -10.98 11.48 6.13
C PRO A 134 -9.78 11.10 7.00
N ASP A 135 -9.77 9.84 7.42
CA ASP A 135 -8.57 9.21 7.97
C ASP A 135 -7.40 9.27 6.96
N ALA A 136 -6.18 9.16 7.46
CA ALA A 136 -5.00 9.09 6.60
C ALA A 136 -5.13 7.91 5.63
N VAL A 137 -4.88 8.16 4.35
CA VAL A 137 -4.87 7.15 3.31
C VAL A 137 -3.45 6.63 3.15
N GLU A 138 -3.29 5.33 3.32
CA GLU A 138 -2.02 4.65 3.11
C GLU A 138 -2.08 3.79 1.86
N MET A 139 -1.05 3.87 1.03
CA MET A 139 -0.95 3.07 -0.18
C MET A 139 0.43 2.44 -0.30
N LYS A 140 0.48 1.20 -0.78
CA LYS A 140 1.72 0.53 -1.14
C LYS A 140 2.02 0.74 -2.62
N ILE A 141 3.17 1.32 -2.94
CA ILE A 141 3.61 1.52 -4.31
C ILE A 141 4.14 0.20 -4.88
N LYS A 142 3.41 -0.37 -5.85
CA LYS A 142 3.78 -1.62 -6.54
C LYS A 142 4.64 -1.37 -7.76
N LYS A 143 4.41 -0.24 -8.43
CA LYS A 143 5.17 0.21 -9.59
C LYS A 143 5.26 1.72 -9.56
N LEU A 144 6.46 2.24 -9.79
CA LEU A 144 6.69 3.66 -9.98
C LEU A 144 7.77 3.85 -11.04
N THR A 145 7.39 4.49 -12.13
CA THR A 145 8.29 4.87 -13.22
C THR A 145 8.09 6.35 -13.53
N LYS A 146 8.73 6.85 -14.59
CA LYS A 146 8.49 8.21 -15.06
C LYS A 146 7.07 8.43 -15.62
N ASN A 147 6.36 7.39 -16.05
CA ASN A 147 5.08 7.55 -16.76
C ASN A 147 3.93 6.78 -16.12
N GLU A 148 4.22 5.91 -15.15
CA GLU A 148 3.24 5.00 -14.58
C GLU A 148 3.45 4.87 -13.07
N MET A 149 2.36 4.93 -12.32
CA MET A 149 2.29 4.58 -10.91
C MET A 149 1.14 3.61 -10.68
N LEU A 150 1.41 2.52 -9.96
CA LEU A 150 0.41 1.59 -9.44
C LEU A 150 0.57 1.52 -7.93
N ALA A 151 -0.50 1.85 -7.22
CA ALA A 151 -0.53 1.85 -5.77
C ALA A 151 -1.75 1.08 -5.26
N ASN A 152 -1.56 0.19 -4.30
CA ASN A 152 -2.66 -0.56 -3.67
C ASN A 152 -3.00 0.08 -2.33
N LEU A 153 -4.28 0.18 -2.01
CA LEU A 153 -4.73 0.69 -0.71
C LEU A 153 -4.23 -0.22 0.41
N ILE A 154 -3.85 0.37 1.54
CA ILE A 154 -3.58 -0.33 2.79
C ILE A 154 -4.72 0.00 3.75
N LEU A 155 -5.39 -1.01 4.27
CA LEU A 155 -6.40 -0.89 5.33
C LEU A 155 -6.05 -1.85 6.47
N PHE A 156 -6.07 -1.36 7.71
CA PHE A 156 -5.73 -2.16 8.90
C PHE A 156 -4.38 -2.90 8.77
N ASP A 157 -3.36 -2.22 8.24
CA ASP A 157 -2.04 -2.75 7.93
C ASP A 157 -1.98 -3.88 6.88
N GLU A 158 -3.10 -4.14 6.18
CA GLU A 158 -3.20 -5.12 5.10
C GLU A 158 -3.29 -4.45 3.73
N GLU A 159 -2.54 -4.97 2.77
CA GLU A 159 -2.61 -4.55 1.37
C GLU A 159 -3.88 -5.11 0.71
N ILE A 160 -4.72 -4.22 0.18
CA ILE A 160 -5.96 -4.56 -0.51
C ILE A 160 -5.72 -4.55 -2.02
N GLU A 161 -5.29 -5.68 -2.58
CA GLU A 161 -4.83 -5.76 -3.98
C GLU A 161 -5.89 -5.43 -5.04
N HIS A 162 -7.18 -5.50 -4.70
CA HIS A 162 -8.27 -5.22 -5.63
C HIS A 162 -8.72 -3.75 -5.61
N ILE A 163 -8.21 -2.94 -4.69
CA ILE A 163 -8.42 -1.49 -4.66
C ILE A 163 -7.08 -0.83 -5.03
N SER A 164 -6.91 -0.62 -6.33
CA SER A 164 -5.70 -0.05 -6.89
C SER A 164 -5.95 1.33 -7.49
N ARG A 165 -5.04 2.25 -7.18
CA ARG A 165 -4.90 3.51 -7.87
C ARG A 165 -3.89 3.36 -9.00
N ILE A 166 -4.37 3.56 -10.22
CA ILE A 166 -3.57 3.46 -11.45
C ILE A 166 -3.41 4.86 -12.00
N CYS A 167 -2.16 5.33 -12.14
CA CYS A 167 -1.86 6.66 -12.62
C CYS A 167 -0.90 6.67 -13.80
N THR A 168 -1.09 7.64 -14.69
CA THR A 168 -0.25 7.91 -15.85
C THR A 168 0.18 9.38 -15.91
N ARG A 169 1.34 9.63 -16.53
CA ARG A 169 1.88 10.96 -16.81
C ARG A 169 2.32 11.07 -18.26
#